data_AF-A0A1B4PMV8-F1
#
_entry.id   AF-A0A1B4PMV8-F1
#
_cell.length_a   1.000
_cell.length_b   1.000
_cell.length_c   1.000
_cell.angle_alpha   90.00
_cell.angle_beta   90.00
_cell.angle_gamma   90.00
#
_symmetry.space_group_name_H-M   'P 1'
#
loop_
_entity.id
_entity.type
_entity.pdbx_description
1 polymer ?
#
loop_
_entity_poly.entity_id
_entity_poly.type
_entity_poly.pdbx_seq_one_letter_code
_entity_poly.pdbx_strand_id
1 'polypeptide(L)'
;MATQILITDAGRAALVAPGNGGTSAHQVVEIGLANAPFVADKGLMKLPNELKRITTFGGANIAPDTIHATLKDDTADQYSLYGFGLYLENGVLLAAYGQATPIMEKSPAALLLLSTDMQFATIDATQLVFGDASFLNPPATTERQGVVELATQAEVDAGADDTRAVTPKTAAKRYASLAGATFSGDVWIEPGKRLILAEGSLTSPSLTFVNDGTSDSGLYHNGDGQFGVTCNGASVLRFTPTLAAFDQPVTGPTPAQGDRSTRLATTEWVLAALSTTTIGQIVFEPRTTVRAGFLKANGVLLNRADYPGLWAYAQASGALVSDADWGNSRWGCFSTGDGTTTFRLPEMRGEFIRCWADGRGDTDPQRAIGSWQESANRLHAHGAGASPVGDHAHGAWSDGAGFHGHGVVDHGHVHGVNDAWTNQPGGDVGSSVNARNSRVGTTATPSLTGIGIAGDGHHVHNIGTVGAGAHNHVITVNADGSNESRPRNIALLAMIRAY
;
A
#
# COMPACT_ATOMS: atom_id res chain seq x y z
N MET A 1 74.35 -42.36 60.75
CA MET A 1 74.85 -43.49 59.94
C MET A 1 73.69 -44.04 59.13
N ALA A 2 73.93 -44.62 57.96
CA ALA A 2 72.86 -45.25 57.19
C ALA A 2 72.30 -46.46 57.95
N THR A 3 70.98 -46.54 58.09
CA THR A 3 70.27 -47.57 58.83
C THR A 3 70.10 -48.82 57.96
N GLN A 4 71.17 -49.62 57.88
CA GLN A 4 71.20 -50.85 57.09
C GLN A 4 70.44 -51.99 57.80
N ILE A 5 69.69 -52.77 57.01
CA ILE A 5 69.04 -54.01 57.46
C ILE A 5 70.12 -55.10 57.56
N LEU A 6 70.13 -55.85 58.66
CA LEU A 6 71.27 -56.71 59.01
C LEU A 6 70.93 -58.20 58.80
N ILE A 7 71.70 -58.86 57.93
CA ILE A 7 71.62 -60.30 57.66
C ILE A 7 72.20 -61.08 58.84
N THR A 8 71.47 -62.06 59.34
CA THR A 8 71.89 -62.88 60.50
C THR A 8 72.91 -63.94 60.07
N ASP A 9 73.62 -64.51 61.04
CA ASP A 9 74.53 -65.63 60.80
C ASP A 9 73.77 -66.91 60.43
N ALA A 10 72.56 -67.11 60.98
CA ALA A 10 71.68 -68.22 60.63
C ALA A 10 71.10 -68.08 59.22
N GLY A 11 70.64 -66.87 58.86
CA GLY A 11 70.14 -66.52 57.54
C GLY A 11 71.20 -66.69 56.45
N ARG A 12 72.41 -66.17 56.71
CA ARG A 12 73.56 -66.40 55.83
C ARG A 12 73.93 -67.87 55.70
N ALA A 13 73.86 -68.65 56.80
CA ALA A 13 74.14 -70.09 56.75
C ALA A 13 73.08 -70.87 55.95
N ALA A 14 71.80 -70.50 56.03
CA ALA A 14 70.74 -71.10 55.23
C ALA A 14 70.95 -70.85 53.72
N LEU A 15 71.36 -69.63 53.34
CA LEU A 15 71.67 -69.29 51.95
C LEU A 15 72.94 -69.96 51.39
N VAL A 16 73.70 -70.77 52.14
CA VAL A 16 74.89 -71.48 51.64
C VAL A 16 74.56 -72.92 51.24
N ALA A 17 74.93 -73.31 50.02
CA ALA A 17 74.72 -74.66 49.51
C ALA A 17 75.64 -75.69 50.20
N PRO A 18 75.21 -76.95 50.37
CA PRO A 18 76.00 -78.02 51.00
C PRO A 18 77.41 -78.12 50.40
N GLY A 19 78.42 -78.19 51.28
CA GLY A 19 79.83 -78.24 50.87
C GLY A 19 80.42 -76.90 50.40
N ASN A 20 79.74 -75.77 50.65
CA ASN A 20 80.12 -74.43 50.19
C ASN A 20 80.12 -74.28 48.65
N GLY A 21 79.32 -75.08 47.94
CA GLY A 21 79.30 -75.14 46.47
C GLY A 21 78.63 -73.97 45.75
N GLY A 22 78.07 -73.00 46.48
CA GLY A 22 77.32 -71.87 45.93
C GLY A 22 76.26 -71.33 46.89
N THR A 23 75.31 -70.57 46.36
CA THR A 23 74.17 -70.02 47.09
C THR A 23 72.94 -70.92 46.92
N SER A 24 72.22 -71.20 48.01
CA SER A 24 70.92 -71.90 47.96
C SER A 24 69.79 -70.92 47.61
N ALA A 25 68.87 -71.33 46.73
CA ALA A 25 67.67 -70.55 46.45
C ALA A 25 66.63 -70.73 47.58
N HIS A 26 66.11 -69.61 48.09
CA HIS A 26 65.16 -69.58 49.20
C HIS A 26 64.06 -68.52 48.98
N GLN A 27 62.90 -68.74 49.58
CA GLN A 27 61.75 -67.86 49.47
C GLN A 27 61.49 -67.16 50.81
N VAL A 28 61.37 -65.83 50.80
CA VAL A 28 60.81 -65.12 51.96
C VAL A 28 59.29 -65.36 51.95
N VAL A 29 58.77 -65.99 53.00
CA VAL A 29 57.34 -66.36 53.11
C VAL A 29 56.59 -65.57 54.18
N GLU A 30 57.29 -65.00 55.15
CA GLU A 30 56.73 -64.23 56.25
C GLU A 30 57.63 -63.04 56.57
N ILE A 31 57.02 -61.90 56.93
CA ILE A 31 57.71 -60.78 57.58
C ILE A 31 57.20 -60.69 59.02
N GLY A 32 58.09 -60.91 59.99
CA GLY A 32 57.82 -60.64 61.40
C GLY A 32 57.89 -59.14 61.69
N LEU A 33 56.99 -58.65 62.55
CA LEU A 33 56.91 -57.24 62.96
C LEU A 33 57.21 -57.11 64.46
N ALA A 34 58.11 -56.20 64.84
CA ALA A 34 58.52 -55.98 66.23
C ALA A 34 57.84 -54.75 66.84
N ASN A 35 57.20 -54.92 68.01
CA ASN A 35 56.41 -53.87 68.67
C ASN A 35 57.14 -53.09 69.78
N ALA A 36 58.43 -53.36 70.01
CA ALA A 36 59.26 -52.63 70.96
C ALA A 36 60.72 -52.56 70.48
N PRO A 37 61.50 -51.54 70.90
CA PRO A 37 62.89 -51.34 70.48
C PRO A 37 63.77 -52.58 70.60
N PHE A 38 64.59 -52.83 69.59
CA PHE A 38 65.72 -53.74 69.66
C PHE A 38 66.87 -53.26 68.74
N VAL A 39 68.07 -53.78 68.99
CA VAL A 39 69.23 -53.59 68.10
C VAL A 39 69.42 -54.87 67.30
N ALA A 40 69.47 -54.78 65.98
CA ALA A 40 69.72 -55.94 65.12
C ALA A 40 71.19 -56.41 65.27
N ASP A 41 71.38 -57.70 65.53
CA ASP A 41 72.68 -58.35 65.67
C ASP A 41 72.76 -59.63 64.82
N LYS A 42 73.99 -60.04 64.47
CA LYS A 42 74.25 -61.22 63.66
C LYS A 42 73.86 -62.53 64.34
N GLY A 43 73.91 -62.60 65.67
CA GLY A 43 73.50 -63.77 66.45
C GLY A 43 71.98 -64.00 66.56
N LEU A 44 71.14 -63.16 65.93
CA LEU A 44 69.68 -63.29 66.02
C LEU A 44 69.16 -64.55 65.30
N MET A 45 68.69 -65.52 66.10
CA MET A 45 68.00 -66.73 65.62
C MET A 45 66.49 -66.53 65.39
N LYS A 46 65.90 -65.50 66.01
CA LYS A 46 64.49 -65.09 65.94
C LYS A 46 64.39 -63.57 66.14
N LEU A 47 63.31 -62.96 65.65
CA LEU A 47 63.08 -61.52 65.77
C LEU A 47 62.77 -61.15 67.23
N PRO A 48 63.51 -60.21 67.86
CA PRO A 48 63.16 -59.71 69.20
C PRO A 48 61.83 -58.95 69.17
N ASN A 49 61.04 -59.06 70.24
CA ASN A 49 59.76 -58.36 70.41
C ASN A 49 58.75 -58.59 69.27
N GLU A 50 58.81 -59.76 68.63
CA GLU A 50 57.92 -60.15 67.52
C GLU A 50 56.46 -60.24 67.99
N LEU A 51 55.62 -59.35 67.44
CA LEU A 51 54.18 -59.26 67.72
C LEU A 51 53.38 -60.22 66.85
N LYS A 52 53.65 -60.19 65.54
CA LYS A 52 52.99 -61.03 64.54
C LYS A 52 53.86 -61.20 63.30
N ARG A 53 53.47 -62.16 62.46
CA ARG A 53 53.97 -62.32 61.09
C ARG A 53 52.89 -61.90 60.10
N ILE A 54 53.31 -61.37 58.96
CA ILE A 54 52.43 -61.07 57.83
C ILE A 54 52.94 -61.78 56.57
N THR A 55 52.00 -62.29 55.78
CA THR A 55 52.23 -62.91 54.46
C THR A 55 51.85 -61.99 53.31
N THR A 56 51.21 -60.85 53.62
CA THR A 56 50.74 -59.81 52.69
C THR A 56 51.85 -58.83 52.32
N PHE A 57 52.90 -59.34 51.67
CA PHE A 57 54.02 -58.53 51.16
C PHE A 57 54.44 -58.99 49.77
N GLY A 58 55.07 -58.07 49.03
CA GLY A 58 55.70 -58.32 47.75
C GLY A 58 57.14 -57.83 47.76
N GLY A 59 57.97 -58.36 46.88
CA GLY A 59 59.35 -57.91 46.72
C GLY A 59 59.90 -58.17 45.33
N ALA A 60 60.98 -57.50 44.99
CA ALA A 60 61.64 -57.59 43.69
C ALA A 60 63.15 -57.41 43.83
N ASN A 61 63.91 -58.14 43.03
CA ASN A 61 65.37 -58.04 42.97
C ASN A 61 65.70 -56.87 42.03
N ILE A 62 65.95 -55.69 42.60
CA ILE A 62 66.13 -54.43 41.85
C ILE A 62 67.59 -54.19 41.41
N ALA A 63 68.54 -54.90 42.00
CA ALA A 63 69.92 -55.03 41.53
C ALA A 63 70.48 -56.42 41.90
N PRO A 64 71.63 -56.86 41.35
CA PRO A 64 72.23 -58.17 41.68
C PRO A 64 72.60 -58.35 43.16
N ASP A 65 72.70 -57.25 43.90
CA ASP A 65 72.97 -57.19 45.33
C ASP A 65 71.81 -56.56 46.13
N THR A 66 70.70 -56.16 45.52
CA THR A 66 69.69 -55.32 46.19
C THR A 66 68.26 -55.81 45.94
N ILE A 67 67.52 -56.02 47.03
CA ILE A 67 66.08 -56.32 47.02
C ILE A 67 65.29 -55.09 47.46
N HIS A 68 64.13 -54.89 46.83
CA HIS A 68 63.06 -54.03 47.32
C HIS A 68 61.97 -54.91 47.95
N ALA A 69 61.45 -54.55 49.11
CA ALA A 69 60.32 -55.21 49.75
C ALA A 69 59.26 -54.18 50.16
N THR A 70 58.00 -54.42 49.78
CA THR A 70 56.83 -53.65 50.22
C THR A 70 55.86 -54.57 50.94
N LEU A 71 55.53 -54.23 52.18
CA LEU A 71 54.58 -54.96 53.01
C LEU A 71 53.29 -54.16 53.23
N LYS A 72 52.19 -54.89 53.36
CA LYS A 72 50.85 -54.37 53.66
C LYS A 72 50.29 -55.06 54.90
N ASP A 73 49.69 -54.31 55.81
CA ASP A 73 48.83 -54.84 56.87
C ASP A 73 47.50 -54.09 56.93
N ASP A 74 46.41 -54.82 56.66
CA ASP A 74 45.03 -54.34 56.65
C ASP A 74 44.13 -55.00 57.73
N THR A 75 44.74 -55.72 58.67
CA THR A 75 44.04 -56.15 59.89
C THR A 75 43.65 -54.96 60.78
N ALA A 76 42.74 -55.17 61.72
CA ALA A 76 42.35 -54.16 62.71
C ALA A 76 43.37 -53.96 63.85
N ASP A 77 44.57 -54.56 63.75
CA ASP A 77 45.58 -54.50 64.80
C ASP A 77 46.13 -53.07 64.99
N GLN A 78 46.43 -52.72 66.24
CA GLN A 78 47.05 -51.46 66.65
C GLN A 78 48.42 -51.75 67.28
N TYR A 79 49.47 -51.13 66.76
CA TYR A 79 50.83 -51.27 67.29
C TYR A 79 51.77 -50.15 66.80
N SER A 80 52.75 -49.84 67.64
CA SER A 80 53.94 -49.06 67.29
C SER A 80 54.97 -50.01 66.67
N LEU A 81 55.37 -49.79 65.41
CA LEU A 81 56.36 -50.62 64.73
C LEU A 81 57.77 -50.10 65.04
N TYR A 82 58.64 -50.91 65.63
CA TYR A 82 60.05 -50.53 65.92
C TYR A 82 61.08 -51.27 65.04
N GLY A 83 60.65 -52.31 64.33
CA GLY A 83 61.50 -53.13 63.50
C GLY A 83 60.75 -54.26 62.81
N PHE A 84 61.45 -54.98 61.93
CA PHE A 84 60.92 -56.12 61.18
C PHE A 84 62.00 -57.16 60.92
N GLY A 85 61.58 -58.38 60.56
CA GLY A 85 62.48 -59.49 60.22
C GLY A 85 61.93 -60.33 59.07
N LEU A 86 62.78 -60.68 58.11
CA LEU A 86 62.41 -61.53 56.97
C LEU A 86 62.63 -63.01 57.33
N TYR A 87 61.60 -63.84 57.18
CA TYR A 87 61.66 -65.28 57.44
C TYR A 87 61.60 -66.10 56.15
N LEU A 88 62.53 -67.06 56.02
CA LEU A 88 62.59 -68.02 54.91
C LEU A 88 61.54 -69.12 55.06
N GLU A 89 61.28 -69.88 53.99
CA GLU A 89 60.31 -70.99 53.97
C GLU A 89 60.61 -72.11 54.97
N ASN A 90 61.88 -72.26 55.35
CA ASN A 90 62.36 -73.17 56.40
C ASN A 90 62.26 -72.59 57.84
N GLY A 91 61.73 -71.38 58.00
CA GLY A 91 61.53 -70.72 59.30
C GLY A 91 62.73 -69.97 59.86
N VAL A 92 63.88 -69.95 59.16
CA VAL A 92 65.07 -69.19 59.57
C VAL A 92 64.85 -67.68 59.36
N LEU A 93 65.25 -66.87 60.35
CA LEU A 93 65.34 -65.41 60.22
C LEU A 93 66.51 -65.04 59.31
N LEU A 94 66.22 -64.62 58.08
CA LEU A 94 67.22 -64.18 57.10
C LEU A 94 67.96 -62.93 57.58
N ALA A 95 67.19 -61.89 57.88
CA ALA A 95 67.68 -60.55 58.20
C ALA A 95 66.69 -59.80 59.08
N ALA A 96 67.17 -58.85 59.88
CA ALA A 96 66.35 -58.02 60.75
C ALA A 96 66.77 -56.54 60.74
N TYR A 97 65.79 -55.68 60.96
CA TYR A 97 65.95 -54.25 61.17
C TYR A 97 65.26 -53.85 62.47
N GLY A 98 65.91 -53.03 63.29
CA GLY A 98 65.36 -52.53 64.55
C GLY A 98 65.98 -51.19 64.93
N GLN A 99 65.17 -50.30 65.49
CA GLN A 99 65.59 -48.96 65.92
C GLN A 99 64.96 -48.55 67.26
N ALA A 100 65.56 -47.54 67.90
CA ALA A 100 65.17 -47.07 69.24
C ALA A 100 63.85 -46.25 69.26
N THR A 101 63.50 -45.63 68.15
CA THR A 101 62.26 -44.85 67.95
C THR A 101 61.25 -45.64 67.12
N PRO A 102 59.94 -45.39 67.22
CA PRO A 102 58.98 -45.94 66.27
C PRO A 102 59.38 -45.63 64.82
N ILE A 103 59.23 -46.61 63.95
CA ILE A 103 59.21 -46.44 62.49
C ILE A 103 57.87 -45.78 62.10
N MET A 104 56.77 -46.28 62.67
CA MET A 104 55.41 -45.77 62.47
C MET A 104 54.44 -46.30 63.52
N GLU A 105 53.30 -45.60 63.67
CA GLU A 105 52.16 -46.03 64.50
C GLU A 105 51.02 -46.54 63.60
N LYS A 106 50.56 -47.78 63.79
CA LYS A 106 49.36 -48.30 63.12
C LYS A 106 48.15 -48.19 64.06
N SER A 107 47.03 -47.65 63.56
CA SER A 107 45.73 -47.67 64.25
C SER A 107 44.78 -48.70 63.63
N PRO A 108 43.67 -49.09 64.31
CA PRO A 108 42.73 -50.08 63.80
C PRO A 108 42.04 -49.72 62.48
N ALA A 109 41.93 -48.42 62.18
CA ALA A 109 41.32 -47.90 60.96
C ALA A 109 42.34 -47.54 59.85
N ALA A 110 43.64 -47.73 60.11
CA ALA A 110 44.71 -47.41 59.16
C ALA A 110 45.22 -48.67 58.45
N LEU A 111 45.23 -48.62 57.12
CA LEU A 111 46.04 -49.50 56.28
C LEU A 111 47.51 -49.14 56.49
N LEU A 112 48.34 -50.11 56.86
CA LEU A 112 49.79 -49.93 56.91
C LEU A 112 50.39 -50.38 55.57
N LEU A 113 51.19 -49.50 54.96
CA LEU A 113 52.05 -49.79 53.81
C LEU A 113 53.45 -49.31 54.17
N LEU A 114 54.44 -50.20 54.06
CA LEU A 114 55.84 -49.88 54.32
C LEU A 114 56.72 -50.51 53.23
N SER A 115 57.56 -49.69 52.61
CA SER A 115 58.49 -50.07 51.54
C SER A 115 59.94 -49.84 51.98
N THR A 116 60.83 -50.77 51.66
CA THR A 116 62.23 -50.71 52.12
C THR A 116 63.18 -51.45 51.16
N ASP A 117 64.42 -51.00 51.06
CA ASP A 117 65.47 -51.59 50.25
C ASP A 117 66.54 -52.26 51.14
N MET A 118 67.07 -53.41 50.73
CA MET A 118 68.16 -54.11 51.40
C MET A 118 69.27 -54.47 50.42
N GLN A 119 70.51 -54.11 50.76
CA GLN A 119 71.71 -54.41 49.99
C GLN A 119 72.53 -55.54 50.66
N PHE A 120 72.92 -56.55 49.88
CA PHE A 120 73.66 -57.74 50.27
C PHE A 120 75.16 -57.58 49.95
N ALA A 121 75.99 -57.39 50.97
CA ALA A 121 77.41 -57.10 50.77
C ALA A 121 78.24 -58.23 50.12
N THR A 122 77.80 -59.50 50.19
CA THR A 122 78.56 -60.68 49.73
C THR A 122 77.70 -61.87 49.27
N ILE A 123 76.45 -61.65 48.85
CA ILE A 123 75.53 -62.73 48.41
C ILE A 123 74.79 -62.28 47.15
N ASP A 124 74.61 -63.20 46.20
CA ASP A 124 73.80 -63.00 45.00
C ASP A 124 72.31 -62.90 45.36
N ALA A 125 71.73 -61.71 45.20
CA ALA A 125 70.32 -61.47 45.52
C ALA A 125 69.35 -62.17 44.55
N THR A 126 69.80 -62.62 43.37
CA THR A 126 68.93 -63.29 42.39
C THR A 126 68.39 -64.64 42.87
N GLN A 127 69.01 -65.24 43.91
CA GLN A 127 68.58 -66.50 44.50
C GLN A 127 67.47 -66.35 45.56
N LEU A 128 67.09 -65.11 45.89
CA LEU A 128 65.92 -64.81 46.71
C LEU A 128 64.69 -64.57 45.84
N VAL A 129 63.58 -65.23 46.17
CA VAL A 129 62.30 -65.10 45.49
C VAL A 129 61.23 -64.60 46.48
N PHE A 130 60.37 -63.72 46.01
CA PHE A 130 59.21 -63.19 46.74
C PHE A 130 57.91 -63.70 46.11
N GLY A 131 56.81 -63.64 46.87
CA GLY A 131 55.47 -63.96 46.33
C GLY A 131 55.00 -62.96 45.27
N ASP A 132 54.04 -63.39 44.44
CA ASP A 132 53.40 -62.52 43.43
C ASP A 132 52.73 -61.30 44.09
N ALA A 133 53.20 -60.12 43.70
CA ALA A 133 52.80 -58.83 44.25
C ALA A 133 51.71 -58.14 43.42
N SER A 134 50.93 -58.89 42.64
CA SER A 134 49.84 -58.36 41.81
C SER A 134 48.72 -57.71 42.64
N PHE A 135 48.88 -56.40 42.90
CA PHE A 135 47.79 -55.53 43.34
C PHE A 135 46.74 -55.42 42.23
N LEU A 136 45.81 -56.37 42.22
CA LEU A 136 44.63 -56.38 41.35
C LEU A 136 43.75 -55.15 41.63
N ASN A 137 44.08 -54.04 40.98
CA ASN A 137 43.22 -52.87 40.84
C ASN A 137 42.03 -53.26 39.96
N PRO A 138 40.83 -53.46 40.52
CA PRO A 138 39.68 -53.87 39.72
C PRO A 138 39.22 -52.71 38.82
N PRO A 139 38.47 -52.97 37.74
CA PRO A 139 37.66 -51.95 37.11
C PRO A 139 36.70 -51.32 38.13
N ALA A 140 36.49 -50.01 38.05
CA ALA A 140 35.48 -49.33 38.85
C ALA A 140 34.07 -49.76 38.42
N THR A 141 33.15 -49.81 39.38
CA THR A 141 31.71 -49.92 39.12
C THR A 141 30.94 -48.90 39.96
N THR A 142 29.63 -48.79 39.77
CA THR A 142 28.73 -48.01 40.62
C THR A 142 28.74 -48.44 42.09
N GLU A 143 29.24 -49.64 42.40
CA GLU A 143 29.24 -50.25 43.75
C GLU A 143 30.66 -50.51 44.29
N ARG A 144 31.69 -50.55 43.43
CA ARG A 144 33.06 -50.92 43.78
C ARG A 144 34.08 -49.89 43.29
N GLN A 145 34.89 -49.38 44.22
CA GLN A 145 36.05 -48.55 43.88
C GLN A 145 37.08 -49.34 43.06
N GLY A 146 37.65 -48.69 42.05
CA GLY A 146 38.57 -49.29 41.08
C GLY A 146 39.13 -48.28 40.09
N VAL A 147 39.75 -48.75 39.02
CA VAL A 147 40.28 -47.93 37.92
C VAL A 147 39.21 -47.75 36.84
N VAL A 148 39.12 -46.55 36.28
CA VAL A 148 38.18 -46.18 35.21
C VAL A 148 38.95 -45.50 34.06
N GLU A 149 38.59 -45.82 32.82
CA GLU A 149 39.17 -45.17 31.64
C GLU A 149 38.51 -43.80 31.38
N LEU A 150 39.26 -42.85 30.82
CA LEU A 150 38.75 -41.52 30.49
C LEU A 150 38.18 -41.51 29.06
N ALA A 151 36.91 -41.15 28.91
CA ALA A 151 36.23 -41.14 27.62
C ALA A 151 36.81 -40.08 26.66
N THR A 152 37.02 -40.49 25.40
CA THR A 152 37.40 -39.58 24.32
C THR A 152 36.23 -38.66 23.92
N GLN A 153 36.49 -37.62 23.13
CA GLN A 153 35.42 -36.73 22.66
C GLN A 153 34.37 -37.48 21.84
N ALA A 154 34.77 -38.42 20.97
CA ALA A 154 33.84 -39.16 20.12
C ALA A 154 32.87 -40.04 20.93
N GLU A 155 33.34 -40.62 22.04
CA GLU A 155 32.51 -41.42 22.95
C GLU A 155 31.54 -40.55 23.76
N VAL A 156 31.99 -39.36 24.20
CA VAL A 156 31.14 -38.35 24.88
C VAL A 156 30.12 -37.72 23.92
N ASP A 157 30.46 -37.58 22.64
CA ASP A 157 29.53 -37.11 21.61
C ASP A 157 28.48 -38.20 21.29
N ALA A 158 28.90 -39.46 21.19
CA ALA A 158 28.01 -40.61 20.96
C ALA A 158 27.09 -40.94 22.16
N GLY A 159 27.58 -40.80 23.39
CA GLY A 159 26.79 -40.95 24.62
C GLY A 159 26.25 -42.37 24.91
N ALA A 160 26.96 -43.40 24.43
CA ALA A 160 26.51 -44.80 24.46
C ALA A 160 27.34 -45.73 25.37
N ASP A 161 28.22 -45.17 26.21
CA ASP A 161 29.17 -45.88 27.08
C ASP A 161 28.95 -45.47 28.54
N ASP A 162 28.71 -46.45 29.41
CA ASP A 162 28.52 -46.31 30.86
C ASP A 162 29.73 -46.76 31.70
N THR A 163 30.81 -47.21 31.05
CA THR A 163 32.02 -47.77 31.68
C THR A 163 33.15 -46.77 31.87
N ARG A 164 33.02 -45.55 31.34
CA ARG A 164 34.09 -44.53 31.28
C ARG A 164 33.75 -43.21 31.96
N ALA A 165 34.77 -42.52 32.45
CA ALA A 165 34.64 -41.23 33.11
C ALA A 165 34.86 -40.06 32.14
N VAL A 166 33.99 -39.04 32.23
CA VAL A 166 34.07 -37.82 31.40
C VAL A 166 35.06 -36.82 32.03
N THR A 167 35.90 -36.20 31.21
CA THR A 167 36.83 -35.14 31.66
C THR A 167 36.17 -33.76 31.63
N PRO A 168 36.61 -32.77 32.43
CA PRO A 168 36.13 -31.39 32.31
C PRO A 168 36.27 -30.82 30.89
N LYS A 169 37.31 -31.23 30.15
CA LYS A 169 37.57 -30.80 28.76
C LYS A 169 36.57 -31.39 27.75
N THR A 170 36.15 -32.64 27.92
CA THR A 170 35.16 -33.28 27.04
C THR A 170 33.73 -32.90 27.43
N ALA A 171 33.45 -32.74 28.73
CA ALA A 171 32.19 -32.19 29.24
C ALA A 171 31.93 -30.75 28.73
N ALA A 172 32.90 -29.84 28.85
CA ALA A 172 32.75 -28.44 28.43
C ALA A 172 32.60 -28.24 26.90
N LYS A 173 32.81 -29.30 26.10
CA LYS A 173 32.49 -29.32 24.67
C LYS A 173 31.09 -29.86 24.37
N ARG A 174 30.60 -30.81 25.17
CA ARG A 174 29.32 -31.49 24.96
C ARG A 174 28.14 -30.76 25.60
N TYR A 175 28.38 -30.07 26.71
CA TYR A 175 27.35 -29.39 27.50
C TYR A 175 27.52 -27.87 27.42
N ALA A 176 26.40 -27.19 27.15
CA ALA A 176 26.31 -25.74 27.21
C ALA A 176 26.50 -25.23 28.65
N SER A 177 27.13 -24.05 28.81
CA SER A 177 27.26 -23.41 30.12
C SER A 177 25.88 -23.08 30.71
N LEU A 178 25.63 -23.48 31.97
CA LEU A 178 24.39 -23.16 32.68
C LEU A 178 24.21 -21.64 32.90
N ALA A 179 25.28 -20.87 32.81
CA ALA A 179 25.27 -19.41 32.76
C ALA A 179 25.96 -18.93 31.47
N GLY A 180 25.21 -18.32 30.55
CA GLY A 180 25.77 -17.74 29.32
C GLY A 180 26.24 -18.75 28.27
N ALA A 181 25.40 -19.72 27.92
CA ALA A 181 25.67 -20.64 26.80
C ALA A 181 25.86 -19.89 25.46
N THR A 182 27.03 -20.04 24.83
CA THR A 182 27.24 -19.65 23.43
C THR A 182 27.11 -20.88 22.52
N PHE A 183 26.11 -20.90 21.65
CA PHE A 183 25.97 -21.93 20.62
C PHE A 183 26.89 -21.64 19.44
N SER A 184 27.82 -22.55 19.12
CA SER A 184 28.78 -22.40 18.02
C SER A 184 28.31 -23.04 16.71
N GLY A 185 27.00 -23.18 16.54
CA GLY A 185 26.32 -23.87 15.44
C GLY A 185 24.81 -23.83 15.62
N ASP A 186 24.07 -24.38 14.65
CA ASP A 186 22.61 -24.26 14.59
C ASP A 186 21.89 -24.93 15.77
N VAL A 187 20.85 -24.27 16.28
CA VAL A 187 20.00 -24.77 17.37
C VAL A 187 18.71 -25.34 16.78
N TRP A 188 18.65 -26.67 16.65
CA TRP A 188 17.44 -27.39 16.26
C TRP A 188 16.59 -27.77 17.49
N ILE A 189 15.27 -27.77 17.34
CA ILE A 189 14.31 -28.08 18.42
C ILE A 189 13.36 -29.18 17.92
N GLU A 190 13.43 -30.35 18.55
CA GLU A 190 12.62 -31.52 18.18
C GLU A 190 11.10 -31.28 18.33
N PRO A 191 10.24 -31.95 17.53
CA PRO A 191 8.79 -31.83 17.61
C PRO A 191 8.26 -32.00 19.04
N GLY A 192 7.46 -31.03 19.49
CA GLY A 192 6.89 -30.99 20.84
C GLY A 192 7.83 -30.44 21.92
N LYS A 193 9.11 -30.19 21.64
CA LYS A 193 9.99 -29.38 22.49
C LYS A 193 9.80 -27.89 22.21
N ARG A 194 10.33 -27.02 23.08
CA ARG A 194 10.14 -25.56 23.03
C ARG A 194 11.39 -24.85 23.56
N LEU A 195 11.74 -23.71 22.97
CA LEU A 195 12.49 -22.67 23.66
C LEU A 195 11.51 -21.92 24.55
N ILE A 196 11.71 -21.96 25.88
CA ILE A 196 10.89 -21.23 26.84
C ILE A 196 11.69 -20.02 27.31
N LEU A 197 11.09 -18.84 27.18
CA LEU A 197 11.70 -17.57 27.55
C LEU A 197 10.89 -16.92 28.67
N ALA A 198 11.57 -16.29 29.64
CA ALA A 198 10.92 -15.47 30.65
C ALA A 198 10.18 -14.28 30.02
N GLU A 199 9.28 -13.64 30.77
CA GLU A 199 8.66 -12.37 30.34
C GLU A 199 9.72 -11.30 30.05
N GLY A 200 9.40 -10.39 29.13
CA GLY A 200 10.29 -9.34 28.65
C GLY A 200 9.52 -8.08 28.29
N SER A 201 10.23 -6.96 28.20
CA SER A 201 9.66 -5.65 27.91
C SER A 201 10.23 -5.08 26.61
N LEU A 202 9.75 -3.91 26.19
CA LEU A 202 10.34 -3.15 25.07
C LEU A 202 11.83 -2.87 25.31
N THR A 203 12.22 -2.54 26.55
CA THR A 203 13.61 -2.23 26.92
C THR A 203 14.42 -3.44 27.38
N SER A 204 13.85 -4.64 27.34
CA SER A 204 14.50 -5.91 27.69
C SER A 204 13.71 -7.09 27.09
N PRO A 205 13.74 -7.26 25.75
CA PRO A 205 13.17 -8.41 25.06
C PRO A 205 13.86 -9.72 25.48
N SER A 206 13.06 -10.77 25.66
CA SER A 206 13.51 -12.09 26.13
C SER A 206 14.37 -12.84 25.10
N LEU A 207 14.30 -12.44 23.83
CA LEU A 207 15.22 -12.82 22.76
C LEU A 207 15.74 -11.53 22.10
N THR A 208 17.06 -11.32 22.14
CA THR A 208 17.72 -10.06 21.75
C THR A 208 18.99 -10.32 20.91
N PHE A 209 19.61 -9.26 20.38
CA PHE A 209 20.76 -9.34 19.47
C PHE A 209 22.04 -8.75 20.08
N VAL A 210 23.19 -9.42 19.87
CA VAL A 210 24.45 -9.08 20.57
C VAL A 210 25.08 -7.73 20.16
N ASN A 211 24.70 -7.18 19.02
CA ASN A 211 25.22 -5.91 18.47
C ASN A 211 24.25 -4.73 18.63
N ASP A 212 23.22 -4.89 19.46
CA ASP A 212 22.13 -3.93 19.65
C ASP A 212 22.45 -2.81 20.67
N GLY A 213 23.59 -2.89 21.35
CA GLY A 213 24.06 -1.89 22.31
C GLY A 213 23.34 -1.97 23.66
N THR A 214 22.05 -1.63 23.69
CA THR A 214 21.18 -1.70 24.88
C THR A 214 20.33 -2.97 24.96
N SER A 215 20.35 -3.81 23.91
CA SER A 215 19.65 -5.10 23.84
C SER A 215 18.12 -4.99 23.88
N ASP A 216 17.58 -3.82 23.52
CA ASP A 216 16.17 -3.43 23.47
C ASP A 216 15.51 -3.58 22.08
N SER A 217 16.15 -4.30 21.16
CA SER A 217 15.59 -4.85 19.93
C SER A 217 15.46 -6.37 19.98
N GLY A 218 14.32 -6.92 19.56
CA GLY A 218 14.08 -8.35 19.59
C GLY A 218 12.62 -8.74 19.84
N LEU A 219 12.40 -9.94 20.40
CA LEU A 219 11.07 -10.45 20.75
C LEU A 219 10.81 -10.37 22.26
N TYR A 220 9.66 -9.83 22.63
CA TYR A 220 9.23 -9.68 24.01
C TYR A 220 7.80 -10.21 24.21
N HIS A 221 7.47 -10.63 25.43
CA HIS A 221 6.10 -10.94 25.86
C HIS A 221 5.91 -10.44 27.30
N ASN A 222 4.84 -9.69 27.54
CA ASN A 222 4.63 -8.93 28.79
C ASN A 222 3.27 -9.25 29.44
N GLY A 223 2.71 -10.42 29.14
CA GLY A 223 1.43 -10.91 29.63
C GLY A 223 0.86 -12.02 28.75
N ASP A 224 -0.03 -12.84 29.30
CA ASP A 224 -0.58 -14.00 28.59
C ASP A 224 -1.29 -13.61 27.28
N GLY A 225 -1.15 -14.47 26.28
CA GLY A 225 -1.68 -14.29 24.93
C GLY A 225 -1.06 -13.16 24.11
N GLN A 226 -0.06 -12.42 24.60
CA GLN A 226 0.50 -11.24 23.93
C GLN A 226 2.02 -11.29 23.78
N PHE A 227 2.50 -11.05 22.55
CA PHE A 227 3.93 -10.90 22.28
C PHE A 227 4.16 -9.86 21.17
N GLY A 228 5.39 -9.37 21.03
CA GLY A 228 5.70 -8.38 20.02
C GLY A 228 7.18 -8.31 19.64
N VAL A 229 7.43 -7.49 18.63
CA VAL A 229 8.75 -7.09 18.14
C VAL A 229 9.04 -5.68 18.65
N THR A 230 10.19 -5.51 19.30
CA THR A 230 10.75 -4.21 19.71
C THR A 230 12.00 -3.90 18.88
N CYS A 231 12.30 -2.62 18.68
CA CYS A 231 13.52 -2.12 18.04
C CYS A 231 13.94 -0.83 18.75
N ASN A 232 15.12 -0.80 19.37
CA ASN A 232 15.61 0.30 20.21
C ASN A 232 14.54 0.81 21.21
N GLY A 233 13.88 -0.12 21.91
CA GLY A 233 12.88 0.21 22.92
C GLY A 233 11.52 0.67 22.38
N ALA A 234 11.34 0.74 21.05
CA ALA A 234 10.07 1.08 20.41
C ALA A 234 9.34 -0.18 19.93
N SER A 235 8.04 -0.29 20.24
CA SER A 235 7.20 -1.34 19.68
C SER A 235 7.06 -1.16 18.16
N VAL A 236 7.23 -2.25 17.41
CA VAL A 236 7.14 -2.29 15.95
C VAL A 236 5.89 -3.04 15.49
N LEU A 237 5.67 -4.23 16.06
CA LEU A 237 4.59 -5.14 15.71
C LEU A 237 4.17 -5.92 16.95
N ARG A 238 2.87 -5.93 17.27
CA ARG A 238 2.28 -6.67 18.39
C ARG A 238 1.27 -7.70 17.90
N PHE A 239 1.23 -8.84 18.59
CA PHE A 239 0.29 -9.92 18.38
C PHE A 239 -0.55 -10.14 19.65
N THR A 240 -1.83 -10.39 19.46
CA THR A 240 -2.79 -10.85 20.47
C THR A 240 -3.62 -12.00 19.87
N PRO A 241 -4.50 -12.68 20.62
CA PRO A 241 -5.34 -13.77 20.07
C PRO A 241 -6.32 -13.33 18.98
N THR A 242 -6.50 -12.01 18.75
CA THR A 242 -7.46 -11.44 17.81
C THR A 242 -6.89 -10.36 16.88
N LEU A 243 -5.60 -10.00 17.03
CA LEU A 243 -5.01 -8.85 16.34
C LEU A 243 -3.51 -9.06 16.05
N ALA A 244 -3.09 -8.68 14.85
CA ALA A 244 -1.71 -8.30 14.56
C ALA A 244 -1.70 -6.81 14.20
N ALA A 245 -0.95 -6.00 14.96
CA ALA A 245 -0.95 -4.55 14.81
C ALA A 245 0.48 -4.01 14.71
N PHE A 246 0.76 -3.25 13.66
CA PHE A 246 2.00 -2.50 13.51
C PHE A 246 1.85 -1.13 14.16
N ASP A 247 2.77 -0.78 15.06
CA ASP A 247 2.78 0.54 15.73
C ASP A 247 3.68 1.56 15.01
N GLN A 248 4.44 1.09 14.01
CA GLN A 248 5.32 1.91 13.16
C GLN A 248 4.87 1.88 11.69
N PRO A 249 5.27 2.86 10.86
CA PRO A 249 5.00 2.84 9.42
C PRO A 249 5.54 1.56 8.75
N VAL A 250 4.70 0.92 7.94
CA VAL A 250 5.02 -0.35 7.25
C VAL A 250 5.27 -0.08 5.76
N THR A 251 6.40 -0.56 5.25
CA THR A 251 6.66 -0.66 3.81
C THR A 251 6.22 -2.03 3.30
N GLY A 252 5.64 -2.08 2.10
CA GLY A 252 5.18 -3.32 1.48
C GLY A 252 5.01 -3.15 -0.04
N PRO A 253 5.01 -4.25 -0.81
CA PRO A 253 4.90 -4.18 -2.26
C PRO A 253 3.51 -3.72 -2.68
N THR A 254 3.43 -2.53 -3.27
CA THR A 254 2.23 -1.92 -3.85
C THR A 254 1.51 -2.90 -4.80
N PRO A 255 0.27 -3.32 -4.49
CA PRO A 255 -0.49 -4.20 -5.37
C PRO A 255 -0.79 -3.56 -6.73
N ALA A 256 -1.00 -4.37 -7.76
CA ALA A 256 -1.40 -3.88 -9.08
C ALA A 256 -2.74 -3.12 -9.01
N GLN A 257 -2.93 -2.15 -9.90
CA GLN A 257 -4.20 -1.41 -9.99
C GLN A 257 -5.34 -2.40 -10.31
N GLY A 258 -6.40 -2.37 -9.48
CA GLY A 258 -7.51 -3.31 -9.60
C GLY A 258 -7.34 -4.63 -8.84
N ASP A 259 -6.27 -4.84 -8.06
CA ASP A 259 -6.23 -5.95 -7.09
C ASP A 259 -7.38 -5.84 -6.07
N ARG A 260 -7.93 -6.99 -5.69
CA ARG A 260 -9.02 -7.16 -4.71
C ARG A 260 -8.71 -8.24 -3.68
N SER A 261 -7.44 -8.59 -3.53
CA SER A 261 -6.94 -9.53 -2.52
C SER A 261 -7.05 -8.98 -1.09
N THR A 262 -6.82 -9.85 -0.10
CA THR A 262 -6.77 -9.50 1.34
C THR A 262 -5.40 -8.95 1.78
N ARG A 263 -4.56 -8.48 0.84
CA ARG A 263 -3.25 -7.90 1.15
C ARG A 263 -3.39 -6.54 1.85
N LEU A 264 -2.40 -6.19 2.67
CA LEU A 264 -2.33 -4.87 3.31
C LEU A 264 -2.14 -3.79 2.24
N ALA A 265 -3.04 -2.80 2.22
CA ALA A 265 -2.97 -1.64 1.34
C ALA A 265 -2.13 -0.52 2.00
N THR A 266 -1.17 0.04 1.26
CA THR A 266 -0.46 1.26 1.69
C THR A 266 -1.31 2.50 1.44
N THR A 267 -1.10 3.57 2.21
CA THR A 267 -1.78 4.87 2.00
C THR A 267 -1.53 5.41 0.58
N GLU A 268 -0.33 5.20 0.04
CA GLU A 268 0.04 5.53 -1.34
C GLU A 268 -0.84 4.79 -2.36
N TRP A 269 -1.02 3.47 -2.22
CA TRP A 269 -1.88 2.67 -3.10
C TRP A 269 -3.34 3.12 -3.03
N VAL A 270 -3.85 3.41 -1.83
CA VAL A 270 -5.23 3.91 -1.64
C VAL A 270 -5.41 5.28 -2.32
N LEU A 271 -4.44 6.19 -2.18
CA LEU A 271 -4.45 7.49 -2.85
C LEU A 271 -4.36 7.37 -4.39
N ALA A 272 -3.55 6.45 -4.91
CA ALA A 272 -3.44 6.19 -6.34
C ALA A 272 -4.74 5.60 -6.93
N ALA A 273 -5.42 4.70 -6.21
CA ALA A 273 -6.71 4.13 -6.62
C ALA A 273 -7.84 5.18 -6.59
N LEU A 274 -7.89 6.03 -5.57
CA LEU A 274 -8.95 7.03 -5.38
C LEU A 274 -8.81 8.29 -6.26
N SER A 275 -7.59 8.67 -6.62
CA SER A 275 -7.33 9.78 -7.58
C SER A 275 -7.77 9.37 -8.99
N THR A 276 -7.12 8.34 -9.54
CA THR A 276 -7.28 7.90 -10.94
C THR A 276 -8.72 7.61 -11.36
N THR A 277 -9.56 7.09 -10.46
CA THR A 277 -10.95 6.69 -10.75
C THR A 277 -11.87 7.86 -11.18
N THR A 278 -11.50 9.12 -10.92
CA THR A 278 -12.38 10.28 -11.24
C THR A 278 -11.67 11.46 -11.90
N ILE A 279 -10.40 11.36 -12.26
CA ILE A 279 -9.74 12.36 -13.11
C ILE A 279 -10.51 12.45 -14.44
N GLY A 280 -10.69 13.67 -14.95
CA GLY A 280 -11.52 13.94 -16.12
C GLY A 280 -13.03 14.10 -15.83
N GLN A 281 -13.49 13.80 -14.61
CA GLN A 281 -14.90 14.04 -14.24
C GLN A 281 -15.23 15.53 -14.29
N ILE A 282 -16.25 15.89 -15.07
CA ILE A 282 -16.80 17.25 -15.12
C ILE A 282 -17.93 17.39 -14.10
N VAL A 283 -17.95 18.50 -13.36
CA VAL A 283 -18.96 18.86 -12.36
C VAL A 283 -19.41 20.31 -12.53
N PHE A 284 -20.63 20.60 -12.09
CA PHE A 284 -21.22 21.94 -12.10
C PHE A 284 -21.60 22.33 -10.67
N GLU A 285 -21.03 23.42 -10.15
CA GLU A 285 -21.24 23.83 -8.75
C GLU A 285 -21.57 25.32 -8.61
N PRO A 286 -22.38 25.73 -7.61
CA PRO A 286 -22.68 27.13 -7.32
C PRO A 286 -21.48 27.79 -6.61
N ARG A 287 -20.40 28.04 -7.36
CA ARG A 287 -19.11 28.51 -6.83
C ARG A 287 -18.49 29.60 -7.70
N THR A 288 -17.82 30.55 -7.07
CA THR A 288 -16.96 31.54 -7.75
C THR A 288 -15.49 31.09 -7.83
N THR A 289 -15.06 30.24 -6.90
CA THR A 289 -13.71 29.67 -6.80
C THR A 289 -13.69 28.17 -7.10
N VAL A 290 -12.60 27.69 -7.68
CA VAL A 290 -12.43 26.28 -8.09
C VAL A 290 -12.40 25.36 -6.86
N ARG A 291 -12.91 24.14 -6.99
CA ARG A 291 -12.79 23.09 -5.97
C ARG A 291 -11.35 22.56 -5.92
N ALA A 292 -10.82 22.24 -4.73
CA ALA A 292 -9.52 21.60 -4.60
C ALA A 292 -9.50 20.26 -5.37
N GLY A 293 -8.45 19.99 -6.15
CA GLY A 293 -8.38 18.84 -7.06
C GLY A 293 -8.95 19.08 -8.47
N PHE A 294 -9.55 20.25 -8.74
CA PHE A 294 -10.20 20.57 -10.01
C PHE A 294 -9.58 21.78 -10.72
N LEU A 295 -9.88 21.92 -12.00
CA LEU A 295 -9.63 23.09 -12.85
C LEU A 295 -10.96 23.61 -13.42
N LYS A 296 -10.97 24.81 -14.00
CA LYS A 296 -12.13 25.31 -14.76
C LYS A 296 -12.18 24.64 -16.15
N ALA A 297 -13.38 24.33 -16.64
CA ALA A 297 -13.56 23.90 -18.03
C ALA A 297 -13.69 25.13 -18.95
N ASN A 298 -12.55 25.78 -19.21
CA ASN A 298 -12.48 27.12 -19.82
C ASN A 298 -11.49 27.26 -21.00
N GLY A 299 -11.28 26.20 -21.79
CA GLY A 299 -10.47 26.27 -23.02
C GLY A 299 -8.98 26.56 -22.81
N VAL A 300 -8.49 26.44 -21.58
CA VAL A 300 -7.12 26.79 -21.18
C VAL A 300 -6.12 25.73 -21.64
N LEU A 301 -4.94 26.17 -22.07
CA LEU A 301 -3.78 25.30 -22.30
C LEU A 301 -3.09 24.97 -20.98
N LEU A 302 -2.73 23.71 -20.81
CA LEU A 302 -2.03 23.16 -19.64
C LEU A 302 -0.79 22.39 -20.08
N ASN A 303 0.24 22.35 -19.24
CA ASN A 303 1.40 21.49 -19.47
C ASN A 303 1.02 20.03 -19.14
N ARG A 304 1.46 19.09 -19.99
CA ARG A 304 1.26 17.64 -19.77
C ARG A 304 2.02 17.14 -18.55
N ALA A 305 3.15 17.77 -18.21
CA ALA A 305 3.99 17.43 -17.06
C ALA A 305 3.35 17.80 -15.71
N ASP A 306 2.58 18.89 -15.65
CA ASP A 306 1.91 19.36 -14.42
C ASP A 306 0.60 18.58 -14.14
N TYR A 307 0.02 17.96 -15.19
CA TYR A 307 -1.27 17.26 -15.14
C TYR A 307 -1.25 15.90 -15.87
N PRO A 308 -0.31 14.99 -15.55
CA PRO A 308 -0.09 13.77 -16.33
C PRO A 308 -1.29 12.82 -16.35
N GLY A 309 -2.03 12.73 -15.22
CA GLY A 309 -3.26 11.93 -15.14
C GLY A 309 -4.38 12.48 -16.01
N LEU A 310 -4.56 13.81 -16.06
CA LEU A 310 -5.59 14.44 -16.90
C LEU A 310 -5.21 14.40 -18.39
N TRP A 311 -3.92 14.43 -18.72
CA TRP A 311 -3.43 14.16 -20.07
C TRP A 311 -3.65 12.69 -20.49
N ALA A 312 -3.45 11.72 -19.59
CA ALA A 312 -3.79 10.32 -19.84
C ALA A 312 -5.30 10.14 -20.10
N TYR A 313 -6.15 10.77 -19.27
CA TYR A 313 -7.61 10.82 -19.50
C TYR A 313 -7.97 11.44 -20.85
N ALA A 314 -7.38 12.59 -21.21
CA ALA A 314 -7.66 13.28 -22.47
C ALA A 314 -7.39 12.37 -23.68
N GLN A 315 -6.25 11.68 -23.71
CA GLN A 315 -5.90 10.71 -24.76
C GLN A 315 -6.88 9.52 -24.81
N ALA A 316 -7.29 8.99 -23.65
CA ALA A 316 -8.21 7.85 -23.57
C ALA A 316 -9.68 8.21 -23.85
N SER A 317 -10.05 9.50 -23.78
CA SER A 317 -11.44 9.97 -23.80
C SER A 317 -12.20 9.75 -25.12
N GLY A 318 -11.50 9.51 -26.24
CA GLY A 318 -12.08 9.57 -27.58
C GLY A 318 -12.49 10.97 -28.05
N ALA A 319 -12.30 12.00 -27.21
CA ALA A 319 -12.67 13.39 -27.44
C ALA A 319 -11.44 14.33 -27.44
N LEU A 320 -10.30 13.84 -27.94
CA LEU A 320 -9.08 14.62 -28.19
C LEU A 320 -8.94 14.89 -29.69
N VAL A 321 -8.76 16.16 -30.07
CA VAL A 321 -8.63 16.61 -31.47
C VAL A 321 -7.39 17.51 -31.66
N SER A 322 -7.04 17.91 -32.89
CA SER A 322 -5.97 18.90 -33.08
C SER A 322 -6.38 20.29 -32.56
N ASP A 323 -5.44 21.18 -32.23
CA ASP A 323 -5.80 22.54 -31.81
C ASP A 323 -6.48 23.35 -32.94
N ALA A 324 -6.24 22.98 -34.21
CA ALA A 324 -6.95 23.52 -35.36
C ALA A 324 -8.41 23.04 -35.42
N ASP A 325 -8.67 21.74 -35.21
CA ASP A 325 -10.03 21.20 -35.11
C ASP A 325 -10.77 21.77 -33.90
N TRP A 326 -10.08 21.96 -32.78
CA TRP A 326 -10.62 22.60 -31.59
C TRP A 326 -11.07 24.03 -31.90
N GLY A 327 -10.22 24.81 -32.58
CA GLY A 327 -10.57 26.15 -33.09
C GLY A 327 -11.79 26.15 -34.02
N ASN A 328 -11.93 25.11 -34.85
CA ASN A 328 -13.09 24.88 -35.74
C ASN A 328 -14.31 24.32 -34.97
N SER A 329 -14.73 25.02 -33.92
CA SER A 329 -15.95 24.75 -33.15
C SER A 329 -16.02 23.35 -32.50
N ARG A 330 -14.87 22.73 -32.16
CA ARG A 330 -14.82 21.51 -31.34
C ARG A 330 -14.44 21.79 -29.89
N TRP A 331 -14.98 22.88 -29.37
CA TRP A 331 -14.69 23.43 -28.04
C TRP A 331 -14.98 22.47 -26.88
N GLY A 332 -15.92 21.53 -27.04
CA GLY A 332 -16.19 20.49 -26.04
C GLY A 332 -15.20 19.31 -26.05
N CYS A 333 -14.22 19.30 -26.96
CA CYS A 333 -13.11 18.35 -26.95
C CYS A 333 -11.92 18.89 -26.14
N PHE A 334 -11.00 17.98 -25.77
CA PHE A 334 -9.61 18.36 -25.49
C PHE A 334 -8.87 18.65 -26.81
N SER A 335 -7.79 19.42 -26.76
CA SER A 335 -6.88 19.57 -27.91
C SER A 335 -5.47 19.07 -27.62
N THR A 336 -4.74 18.73 -28.69
CA THR A 336 -3.30 18.38 -28.64
C THR A 336 -2.39 19.52 -28.19
N GLY A 337 -2.88 20.76 -28.09
CA GLY A 337 -2.06 21.96 -27.89
C GLY A 337 -0.96 22.10 -28.97
N ASP A 338 0.24 22.48 -28.54
CA ASP A 338 1.49 22.50 -29.33
C ASP A 338 1.91 21.12 -29.91
N GLY A 339 1.20 20.04 -29.58
CA GLY A 339 1.52 18.68 -29.99
C GLY A 339 2.53 17.97 -29.08
N THR A 340 3.39 18.69 -28.36
CA THR A 340 4.52 18.10 -27.61
C THR A 340 4.42 18.24 -26.08
N THR A 341 4.27 19.45 -25.57
CA THR A 341 4.38 19.78 -24.13
C THR A 341 3.06 20.12 -23.46
N THR A 342 2.05 20.52 -24.23
CA THR A 342 0.77 21.07 -23.76
C THR A 342 -0.44 20.29 -24.27
N PHE A 343 -1.59 20.53 -23.65
CA PHE A 343 -2.90 20.10 -24.12
C PHE A 343 -3.96 21.12 -23.68
N ARG A 344 -5.09 21.19 -24.38
CA ARG A 344 -6.17 22.13 -24.05
C ARG A 344 -7.34 21.41 -23.38
N LEU A 345 -7.93 22.03 -22.37
CA LEU A 345 -9.21 21.59 -21.79
C LEU A 345 -10.40 21.94 -22.70
N PRO A 346 -11.55 21.25 -22.54
CA PRO A 346 -12.83 21.74 -23.04
C PRO A 346 -13.14 23.16 -22.57
N GLU A 347 -13.87 23.90 -23.41
CA GLU A 347 -14.53 25.16 -23.08
C GLU A 347 -16.03 24.91 -22.91
N MET A 348 -16.60 25.44 -21.83
CA MET A 348 -17.99 25.20 -21.42
C MET A 348 -18.68 26.46 -20.86
N ARG A 349 -18.02 27.63 -20.92
CA ARG A 349 -18.56 28.88 -20.36
C ARG A 349 -19.68 29.44 -21.22
N GLY A 350 -20.91 29.40 -20.70
CA GLY A 350 -22.12 29.87 -21.39
C GLY A 350 -22.87 28.76 -22.14
N GLU A 351 -22.31 27.55 -22.19
CA GLU A 351 -22.79 26.48 -23.07
C GLU A 351 -23.94 25.65 -22.46
N PHE A 352 -24.97 25.38 -23.27
CA PHE A 352 -26.03 24.43 -22.92
C PHE A 352 -25.63 23.00 -23.26
N ILE A 353 -25.38 22.19 -22.23
CA ILE A 353 -24.95 20.80 -22.41
C ILE A 353 -26.15 19.91 -22.76
N ARG A 354 -26.12 19.36 -23.97
CA ARG A 354 -27.02 18.32 -24.48
C ARG A 354 -26.22 17.04 -24.75
N CYS A 355 -26.79 15.89 -24.40
CA CYS A 355 -26.17 14.59 -24.65
C CYS A 355 -25.82 14.42 -26.14
N TRP A 356 -24.73 13.71 -26.41
CA TRP A 356 -24.36 13.33 -27.77
C TRP A 356 -25.33 12.25 -28.28
N ALA A 357 -25.62 12.27 -29.59
CA ALA A 357 -26.55 11.34 -30.23
C ALA A 357 -25.91 9.97 -30.52
N ASP A 358 -24.58 9.87 -30.56
CA ASP A 358 -23.80 8.63 -30.73
C ASP A 358 -24.37 7.67 -31.81
N GLY A 359 -24.46 8.18 -33.05
CA GLY A 359 -24.99 7.45 -34.20
C GLY A 359 -26.52 7.37 -34.31
N ARG A 360 -27.29 7.87 -33.35
CA ARG A 360 -28.77 7.90 -33.39
C ARG A 360 -29.27 8.85 -34.49
N GLY A 361 -29.75 8.29 -35.59
CA GLY A 361 -29.96 8.99 -36.86
C GLY A 361 -31.24 9.84 -37.03
N ASP A 362 -32.04 10.07 -35.99
CA ASP A 362 -33.37 10.72 -36.10
C ASP A 362 -33.36 12.23 -35.82
N THR A 363 -32.33 12.76 -35.15
CA THR A 363 -32.20 14.19 -34.84
C THR A 363 -30.72 14.56 -34.78
N ASP A 364 -30.33 15.54 -35.61
CA ASP A 364 -28.96 16.07 -35.68
C ASP A 364 -27.89 14.97 -35.97
N PRO A 365 -28.10 14.12 -37.01
CA PRO A 365 -27.38 12.86 -37.20
C PRO A 365 -25.90 13.01 -37.60
N GLN A 366 -25.47 14.22 -37.95
CA GLN A 366 -24.08 14.51 -38.35
C GLN A 366 -23.22 15.04 -37.19
N ARG A 367 -23.79 15.24 -36.00
CA ARG A 367 -23.09 15.89 -34.88
C ARG A 367 -22.08 14.97 -34.22
N ALA A 368 -20.81 15.39 -34.16
CA ALA A 368 -19.73 14.68 -33.49
C ALA A 368 -19.61 15.02 -31.99
N ILE A 369 -18.98 14.15 -31.20
CA ILE A 369 -18.67 14.45 -29.79
C ILE A 369 -17.82 15.73 -29.67
N GLY A 370 -18.12 16.54 -28.66
CA GLY A 370 -17.46 17.82 -28.37
C GLY A 370 -17.67 18.94 -29.40
N SER A 371 -18.49 18.74 -30.44
CA SER A 371 -18.82 19.81 -31.39
C SER A 371 -19.83 20.80 -30.80
N TRP A 372 -19.52 22.09 -30.95
CA TRP A 372 -20.39 23.21 -30.64
C TRP A 372 -21.41 23.43 -31.77
N GLN A 373 -22.54 24.07 -31.47
CA GLN A 373 -23.61 24.35 -32.43
C GLN A 373 -24.34 25.62 -32.00
N GLU A 374 -24.61 26.51 -32.96
CA GLU A 374 -25.38 27.73 -32.73
C GLU A 374 -26.81 27.47 -32.25
N SER A 375 -27.40 28.48 -31.60
CA SER A 375 -28.81 28.46 -31.22
C SER A 375 -29.71 28.55 -32.45
N ALA A 376 -30.75 27.70 -32.52
CA ALA A 376 -31.67 27.64 -33.64
C ALA A 376 -33.12 27.50 -33.16
N ASN A 377 -34.00 28.37 -33.65
CA ASN A 377 -35.44 28.23 -33.45
C ASN A 377 -36.01 27.18 -34.39
N ARG A 378 -36.96 26.36 -33.90
CA ARG A 378 -37.68 25.38 -34.74
C ARG A 378 -38.43 26.12 -35.85
N LEU A 379 -38.36 25.60 -37.09
CA LEU A 379 -39.12 26.11 -38.22
C LEU A 379 -40.63 26.20 -37.90
N HIS A 380 -41.19 27.39 -38.09
CA HIS A 380 -42.61 27.71 -37.92
C HIS A 380 -42.98 28.89 -38.84
N ALA A 381 -44.26 29.26 -38.89
CA ALA A 381 -44.76 30.40 -39.64
C ALA A 381 -45.85 31.13 -38.84
N HIS A 382 -46.04 32.42 -39.14
CA HIS A 382 -47.09 33.25 -38.56
C HIS A 382 -48.13 33.62 -39.62
N GLY A 383 -49.40 33.67 -39.22
CA GLY A 383 -50.42 34.36 -40.02
C GLY A 383 -50.23 35.87 -39.91
N ALA A 384 -50.21 36.57 -41.04
CA ALA A 384 -50.19 38.03 -41.11
C ALA A 384 -51.38 38.52 -41.95
N GLY A 385 -51.91 39.69 -41.62
CA GLY A 385 -53.04 40.30 -42.33
C GLY A 385 -53.18 41.77 -41.96
N ALA A 386 -53.87 42.52 -42.81
CA ALA A 386 -54.23 43.92 -42.58
C ALA A 386 -55.73 44.03 -42.33
N SER A 387 -56.14 44.89 -41.41
CA SER A 387 -57.54 45.26 -41.24
C SER A 387 -58.04 46.05 -42.47
N PRO A 388 -59.32 45.93 -42.87
CA PRO A 388 -59.88 46.78 -43.91
C PRO A 388 -59.83 48.25 -43.48
N VAL A 389 -59.42 49.12 -44.41
CA VAL A 389 -59.57 50.58 -44.29
C VAL A 389 -60.98 50.94 -44.76
N GLY A 390 -61.57 52.01 -44.23
CA GLY A 390 -62.94 52.41 -44.56
C GLY A 390 -63.17 52.65 -46.06
N ASP A 391 -64.33 52.23 -46.55
CA ASP A 391 -64.74 52.38 -47.95
C ASP A 391 -64.73 53.85 -48.40
N HIS A 392 -64.33 54.09 -49.65
CA HIS A 392 -64.50 55.37 -50.33
C HIS A 392 -65.34 55.17 -51.59
N ALA A 393 -66.30 56.07 -51.82
CA ALA A 393 -67.19 56.01 -52.97
C ALA A 393 -66.64 56.81 -54.15
N HIS A 394 -66.65 56.22 -55.35
CA HIS A 394 -66.35 56.94 -56.59
C HIS A 394 -67.60 57.69 -57.05
N GLY A 395 -67.62 59.00 -56.84
CA GLY A 395 -68.74 59.85 -57.25
C GLY A 395 -68.92 59.88 -58.76
N ALA A 396 -70.14 59.55 -59.21
CA ALA A 396 -70.62 59.92 -60.54
C ALA A 396 -71.25 61.32 -60.47
N TRP A 397 -71.12 62.11 -61.53
CA TRP A 397 -71.73 63.43 -61.62
C TRP A 397 -72.27 63.73 -63.03
N SER A 398 -73.21 64.67 -63.10
CA SER A 398 -73.72 65.33 -64.30
C SER A 398 -73.66 66.84 -64.10
N ASP A 399 -73.59 67.59 -65.18
CA ASP A 399 -73.78 69.04 -65.18
C ASP A 399 -75.27 69.44 -65.31
N GLY A 400 -75.56 70.73 -65.19
CA GLY A 400 -76.90 71.30 -65.35
C GLY A 400 -77.16 71.74 -66.78
N ALA A 401 -77.58 70.82 -67.65
CA ALA A 401 -77.79 71.08 -69.07
C ALA A 401 -79.24 71.47 -69.42
N GLY A 402 -79.40 72.42 -70.36
CA GLY A 402 -80.67 72.68 -71.06
C GLY A 402 -81.47 73.92 -70.61
N PHE A 403 -81.05 75.12 -71.03
CA PHE A 403 -81.95 76.29 -71.06
C PHE A 403 -82.79 76.26 -72.34
N HIS A 404 -84.10 76.52 -72.23
CA HIS A 404 -84.97 76.79 -73.38
C HIS A 404 -86.05 77.81 -73.02
N GLY A 405 -86.56 78.51 -74.04
CA GLY A 405 -87.59 79.53 -73.93
C GLY A 405 -87.92 80.09 -75.31
N HIS A 406 -89.14 80.60 -75.48
CA HIS A 406 -89.65 81.04 -76.78
C HIS A 406 -90.28 82.45 -76.66
N GLY A 407 -90.19 83.24 -77.73
CA GLY A 407 -90.71 84.62 -77.78
C GLY A 407 -91.39 84.93 -79.12
N VAL A 408 -92.22 85.97 -79.12
CA VAL A 408 -93.08 86.40 -80.25
C VAL A 408 -93.07 87.92 -80.36
N VAL A 409 -93.13 88.45 -81.58
CA VAL A 409 -93.25 89.89 -81.86
C VAL A 409 -94.28 90.11 -82.99
N ASP A 410 -95.17 91.08 -82.81
CA ASP A 410 -96.11 91.60 -83.81
C ASP A 410 -95.89 93.12 -83.93
N HIS A 411 -96.03 93.68 -85.13
CA HIS A 411 -95.60 95.05 -85.46
C HIS A 411 -96.76 96.00 -85.82
N GLY A 412 -97.99 95.51 -86.00
CA GLY A 412 -99.16 96.35 -86.28
C GLY A 412 -99.16 97.05 -87.66
N HIS A 413 -100.23 97.79 -87.95
CA HIS A 413 -100.38 98.56 -89.20
C HIS A 413 -101.35 99.74 -89.05
N VAL A 414 -101.41 100.59 -90.08
CA VAL A 414 -102.22 101.83 -90.14
C VAL A 414 -102.76 102.03 -91.56
N HIS A 415 -103.92 102.67 -91.68
CA HIS A 415 -104.52 103.06 -92.97
C HIS A 415 -104.64 104.59 -93.08
N GLY A 416 -104.58 105.10 -94.32
CA GLY A 416 -104.84 106.49 -94.63
C GLY A 416 -105.57 106.63 -95.97
N VAL A 417 -106.37 107.68 -96.09
CA VAL A 417 -107.05 108.11 -97.31
C VAL A 417 -106.93 109.63 -97.42
N ASN A 418 -106.93 110.18 -98.63
CA ASN A 418 -107.18 111.60 -98.83
C ASN A 418 -107.92 111.85 -100.15
N ASP A 419 -108.65 112.96 -100.19
CA ASP A 419 -109.76 113.21 -101.11
C ASP A 419 -109.36 114.12 -102.31
N ALA A 420 -110.12 114.06 -103.40
CA ALA A 420 -109.79 114.68 -104.69
C ALA A 420 -110.85 115.69 -105.13
N TRP A 421 -110.69 116.96 -104.72
CA TRP A 421 -111.62 118.04 -105.06
C TRP A 421 -111.24 118.78 -106.34
N THR A 422 -112.20 118.86 -107.28
CA THR A 422 -111.96 119.34 -108.65
C THR A 422 -112.82 120.55 -109.03
N ASN A 423 -112.15 121.70 -109.14
CA ASN A 423 -112.34 122.79 -110.10
C ASN A 423 -113.74 123.04 -110.69
N GLN A 424 -114.37 124.15 -110.28
CA GLN A 424 -114.71 125.36 -111.07
C GLN A 424 -115.28 126.41 -110.09
N PRO A 425 -115.21 127.75 -110.34
CA PRO A 425 -115.86 128.65 -111.33
C PRO A 425 -116.38 128.24 -112.72
N GLY A 426 -117.62 127.79 -113.03
CA GLY A 426 -118.63 126.93 -112.38
C GLY A 426 -118.97 127.09 -110.90
N GLY A 427 -120.27 127.23 -110.58
CA GLY A 427 -120.74 127.27 -109.19
C GLY A 427 -120.62 125.91 -108.45
N ASP A 428 -120.51 125.86 -107.12
CA ASP A 428 -120.50 127.00 -106.20
C ASP A 428 -119.79 126.77 -104.86
N VAL A 429 -119.44 127.92 -104.29
CA VAL A 429 -119.18 128.28 -102.89
C VAL A 429 -119.76 127.32 -101.84
N GLY A 430 -119.05 127.16 -100.71
CA GLY A 430 -119.62 126.58 -99.49
C GLY A 430 -120.87 127.33 -99.02
N SER A 431 -122.05 126.75 -99.27
CA SER A 431 -123.36 127.32 -98.94
C SER A 431 -124.36 126.21 -98.62
N SER A 432 -125.27 126.48 -97.68
CA SER A 432 -126.29 125.53 -97.24
C SER A 432 -127.58 125.64 -98.08
N VAL A 433 -127.59 125.14 -99.31
CA VAL A 433 -128.84 124.87 -100.08
C VAL A 433 -128.70 123.71 -101.08
N ASN A 434 -129.62 122.75 -100.98
CA ASN A 434 -130.00 121.76 -102.01
C ASN A 434 -128.95 120.77 -102.60
N ALA A 435 -128.62 119.78 -101.76
CA ALA A 435 -128.71 118.34 -102.09
C ALA A 435 -127.71 117.65 -103.08
N ARG A 436 -126.71 116.99 -102.49
CA ARG A 436 -126.33 115.56 -102.64
C ARG A 436 -125.79 115.13 -101.27
N ASN A 437 -126.14 114.02 -100.61
CA ASN A 437 -126.56 112.67 -100.99
C ASN A 437 -125.59 111.89 -101.89
N SER A 438 -124.51 111.39 -101.28
CA SER A 438 -123.96 110.07 -101.60
C SER A 438 -123.13 109.54 -100.43
N ARG A 439 -123.71 108.62 -99.63
CA ARG A 439 -122.95 107.72 -98.75
C ARG A 439 -122.20 106.73 -99.64
N VAL A 440 -120.88 106.61 -99.47
CA VAL A 440 -120.15 105.35 -99.70
C VAL A 440 -119.18 105.17 -98.54
N GLY A 441 -119.29 104.05 -97.82
CA GLY A 441 -118.30 103.63 -96.84
C GLY A 441 -117.57 102.39 -97.35
N THR A 442 -116.37 102.14 -96.84
CA THR A 442 -115.60 100.92 -97.13
C THR A 442 -115.53 100.02 -95.90
N THR A 443 -115.78 98.72 -96.12
CA THR A 443 -115.85 97.72 -95.05
C THR A 443 -114.46 97.18 -94.73
N ALA A 444 -114.13 97.02 -93.45
CA ALA A 444 -112.91 96.33 -93.03
C ALA A 444 -113.13 94.82 -92.93
N THR A 445 -112.16 94.03 -93.41
CA THR A 445 -112.07 92.58 -93.18
C THR A 445 -110.89 92.29 -92.23
N PRO A 446 -111.12 91.74 -91.02
CA PRO A 446 -110.04 91.42 -90.10
C PRO A 446 -109.27 90.17 -90.56
N SER A 447 -107.94 90.24 -90.61
CA SER A 447 -107.06 89.08 -90.58
C SER A 447 -106.54 88.86 -89.16
N LEU A 448 -106.58 87.61 -88.67
CA LEU A 448 -105.91 87.23 -87.44
C LEU A 448 -104.44 86.91 -87.75
N THR A 449 -103.51 87.34 -86.90
CA THR A 449 -102.06 87.36 -87.22
C THR A 449 -101.37 85.99 -87.20
N GLY A 450 -102.11 84.91 -86.92
CA GLY A 450 -101.67 83.53 -87.22
C GLY A 450 -100.47 83.00 -86.43
N ILE A 451 -100.07 83.69 -85.36
CA ILE A 451 -98.83 83.37 -84.64
C ILE A 451 -99.01 82.13 -83.76
N GLY A 452 -98.15 81.13 -83.98
CA GLY A 452 -97.99 79.95 -83.14
C GLY A 452 -96.51 79.64 -82.93
N ILE A 453 -96.17 79.03 -81.80
CA ILE A 453 -94.81 78.64 -81.44
C ILE A 453 -94.69 77.12 -81.61
N ALA A 454 -93.73 76.65 -82.42
CA ALA A 454 -93.33 75.25 -82.44
C ALA A 454 -92.36 74.97 -81.27
N GLY A 455 -92.55 73.83 -80.59
CA GLY A 455 -91.67 73.40 -79.50
C GLY A 455 -90.49 72.58 -80.01
N ASP A 456 -89.30 72.87 -79.47
CA ASP A 456 -88.04 72.15 -79.73
C ASP A 456 -87.39 71.79 -78.39
N GLY A 457 -86.70 70.64 -78.30
CA GLY A 457 -86.03 70.25 -77.06
C GLY A 457 -85.66 68.78 -76.91
N HIS A 458 -84.89 68.19 -77.83
CA HIS A 458 -84.13 66.97 -77.49
C HIS A 458 -82.85 67.37 -76.73
N HIS A 459 -82.58 66.72 -75.60
CA HIS A 459 -81.35 66.92 -74.85
C HIS A 459 -80.84 65.59 -74.28
N VAL A 460 -79.54 65.54 -73.98
CA VAL A 460 -78.83 64.40 -73.41
C VAL A 460 -78.03 64.85 -72.19
N HIS A 461 -77.66 63.90 -71.32
CA HIS A 461 -76.81 64.13 -70.15
C HIS A 461 -75.56 63.27 -70.25
N ASN A 462 -74.39 63.85 -69.98
CA ASN A 462 -73.13 63.14 -69.91
C ASN A 462 -72.83 62.74 -68.46
N ILE A 463 -72.59 61.46 -68.21
CA ILE A 463 -72.22 60.93 -66.88
C ILE A 463 -70.75 60.50 -66.91
N GLY A 464 -69.94 61.07 -66.02
CA GLY A 464 -68.55 60.68 -65.81
C GLY A 464 -68.39 59.79 -64.58
N THR A 465 -67.52 58.77 -64.67
CA THR A 465 -67.03 57.98 -63.52
C THR A 465 -65.51 57.80 -63.61
N VAL A 466 -64.86 57.56 -62.48
CA VAL A 466 -63.40 57.39 -62.39
C VAL A 466 -63.09 56.07 -61.71
N GLY A 467 -62.29 55.21 -62.34
CA GLY A 467 -61.93 53.89 -61.82
C GLY A 467 -60.89 53.93 -60.69
N ALA A 468 -61.07 53.11 -59.66
CA ALA A 468 -60.23 53.07 -58.46
C ALA A 468 -58.75 52.70 -58.71
N GLY A 469 -58.50 51.87 -59.71
CA GLY A 469 -57.20 51.21 -59.90
C GLY A 469 -56.94 50.07 -58.89
N ALA A 470 -55.92 49.27 -59.16
CA ALA A 470 -55.42 48.27 -58.22
C ALA A 470 -54.25 48.85 -57.42
N HIS A 471 -54.19 48.54 -56.12
CA HIS A 471 -53.08 48.92 -55.24
C HIS A 471 -52.64 47.74 -54.38
N ASN A 472 -51.51 47.89 -53.69
CA ASN A 472 -50.96 46.89 -52.78
C ASN A 472 -50.46 47.57 -51.49
N HIS A 473 -50.22 46.76 -50.45
CA HIS A 473 -49.67 47.20 -49.17
C HIS A 473 -48.44 46.38 -48.84
N VAL A 474 -47.37 47.02 -48.36
CA VAL A 474 -46.16 46.34 -47.88
C VAL A 474 -46.36 45.95 -46.43
N ILE A 475 -46.25 44.65 -46.11
CA ILE A 475 -46.29 44.13 -44.75
C ILE A 475 -44.85 43.84 -44.30
N THR A 476 -44.35 44.62 -43.34
CA THR A 476 -43.03 44.43 -42.73
C THR A 476 -43.18 43.73 -41.38
N VAL A 477 -42.54 42.58 -41.22
CA VAL A 477 -42.38 41.92 -39.92
C VAL A 477 -40.97 42.26 -39.41
N ASN A 478 -40.90 43.02 -38.32
CA ASN A 478 -39.63 43.38 -37.68
C ASN A 478 -39.09 42.19 -36.87
N ALA A 479 -37.77 42.17 -36.64
CA ALA A 479 -37.16 41.24 -35.70
C ALA A 479 -37.53 41.61 -34.25
N ASP A 480 -37.81 40.60 -33.43
CA ASP A 480 -38.06 40.70 -32.00
C ASP A 480 -37.31 39.56 -31.27
N GLY A 481 -36.90 39.79 -30.02
CA GLY A 481 -36.17 38.85 -29.19
C GLY A 481 -34.82 39.36 -28.66
N SER A 482 -33.90 38.43 -28.40
CA SER A 482 -32.55 38.68 -27.87
C SER A 482 -31.49 38.01 -28.76
N ASN A 483 -30.22 38.39 -28.59
CA ASN A 483 -29.07 37.80 -29.31
C ASN A 483 -28.86 36.28 -29.13
N GLU A 484 -29.69 35.59 -28.35
CA GLU A 484 -29.53 34.17 -27.99
C GLU A 484 -30.89 33.60 -27.55
N SER A 485 -31.24 32.40 -28.02
CA SER A 485 -32.48 31.72 -27.61
C SER A 485 -32.28 30.88 -26.34
N ARG A 486 -32.71 31.40 -25.20
CA ARG A 486 -32.46 30.81 -23.87
C ARG A 486 -33.68 30.10 -23.26
N PRO A 487 -33.56 28.83 -22.82
CA PRO A 487 -34.48 28.27 -21.84
C PRO A 487 -34.21 28.87 -20.44
N ARG A 488 -35.15 28.69 -19.50
CA ARG A 488 -34.91 29.00 -18.08
C ARG A 488 -33.75 28.16 -17.56
N ASN A 489 -32.73 28.80 -16.98
CA ASN A 489 -31.46 28.18 -16.59
C ASN A 489 -30.91 28.77 -15.29
N ILE A 490 -29.85 28.16 -14.76
CA ILE A 490 -29.09 28.61 -13.59
C ILE A 490 -27.61 28.53 -13.94
N ALA A 491 -26.86 29.62 -13.77
CA ALA A 491 -25.42 29.63 -14.01
C ALA A 491 -24.67 28.90 -12.87
N LEU A 492 -23.85 27.91 -13.24
CA LEU A 492 -22.98 27.14 -12.34
C LEU A 492 -21.56 27.09 -12.92
N LEU A 493 -20.55 26.98 -12.06
CA LEU A 493 -19.16 26.86 -12.49
C LEU A 493 -18.86 25.44 -12.97
N ALA A 494 -18.62 25.29 -14.27
CA ALA A 494 -18.12 24.06 -14.88
C ALA A 494 -16.65 23.84 -14.50
N MET A 495 -16.35 22.68 -13.91
CA MET A 495 -15.02 22.30 -13.46
C MET A 495 -14.71 20.86 -13.86
N ILE A 496 -13.44 20.56 -14.13
CA ILE A 496 -12.96 19.21 -14.44
C ILE A 496 -11.93 18.75 -13.39
N ARG A 497 -12.04 17.50 -12.92
CA ARG A 497 -11.11 16.93 -11.94
C ARG A 497 -9.75 16.66 -12.58
N ALA A 498 -8.67 17.12 -11.96
CA ALA A 498 -7.31 17.08 -12.50
C ALA A 498 -6.31 16.25 -11.67
N TYR A 499 -6.64 16.00 -10.39
CA TYR A 499 -5.84 15.24 -9.41
C TYR A 499 -6.77 14.37 -8.55
#